data_AF-A0A9J7KKN1-F1
#
_entry.id   AF-A0A9J7KKN1-F1
#
_cell.length_a   1.000
_cell.length_b   1.000
_cell.length_c   1.000
_cell.angle_alpha   90.00
_cell.angle_beta   90.00
_cell.angle_gamma   90.00
#
_symmetry.space_group_name_H-M   'P 1'
#
loop_
_entity.id
_entity.type
_entity.pdbx_description
1 polymer ?
#
loop_
_entity_poly.entity_id
_entity_poly.type
_entity_poly.pdbx_seq_one_letter_code
_entity_poly.pdbx_strand_id
1 'polypeptide(L)'
;MMTPPATPSTPVENTSREESKWQTKLGSALAVVLGDVPVVQQTDHFKAKLKLAPRNKWFKAEYDACIARASCDLSRHLDEARKNFAVWEKQFIVNIGRLPILSDVSSDQEASELQKRIRYAEHLLRHFGVDLYKQ
;
A
#
# COMPACT_ATOMS: atom_id res chain seq x y z
N MET A 1 15.37 15.42 50.49
CA MET A 1 14.86 14.62 49.35
C MET A 1 14.40 15.60 48.27
N MET A 2 15.09 15.66 47.13
CA MET A 2 14.77 16.59 46.04
C MET A 2 14.04 15.84 44.93
N THR A 3 12.82 16.26 44.62
CA THR A 3 12.04 15.82 43.44
C THR A 3 12.62 16.45 42.18
N PRO A 4 12.78 15.72 41.07
CA PRO A 4 13.25 16.29 39.81
C PRO A 4 12.14 17.17 39.16
N PRO A 5 12.51 18.19 38.36
CA PRO A 5 11.56 19.06 37.71
C PRO A 5 10.83 18.34 36.57
N ALA A 6 9.52 18.55 36.49
CA ALA A 6 8.67 18.02 35.44
C ALA A 6 9.11 18.57 34.08
N THR A 7 9.50 17.66 33.17
CA THR A 7 9.74 17.99 31.76
C THR A 7 8.40 18.38 31.13
N PRO A 8 8.25 19.58 30.54
CA PRO A 8 7.09 19.87 29.73
C PRO A 8 7.11 18.97 28.50
N SER A 9 6.12 18.09 28.38
CA SER A 9 5.83 17.36 27.16
C SER A 9 5.44 18.37 26.08
N THR A 10 6.39 18.77 25.25
CA THR A 10 6.07 19.41 23.99
C THR A 10 5.22 18.42 23.18
N PRO A 11 4.03 18.81 22.71
CA PRO A 11 3.34 18.02 21.70
C PRO A 11 4.28 17.98 20.51
N VAL A 12 4.73 16.79 20.12
CA VAL A 12 5.32 16.58 18.80
C VAL A 12 4.22 17.00 17.82
N GLU A 13 4.36 18.19 17.27
CA GLU A 13 3.65 18.60 16.07
C GLU A 13 3.91 17.49 15.05
N ASN A 14 2.89 16.66 14.82
CA ASN A 14 2.86 15.74 13.69
C ASN A 14 2.81 16.59 12.41
N THR A 15 3.97 17.11 12.03
CA THR A 15 4.28 17.72 10.74
C THR A 15 4.31 16.61 9.69
N SER A 16 3.13 16.12 9.30
CA SER A 16 2.85 15.57 7.97
C SER A 16 1.36 15.21 7.85
N ARG A 17 0.47 16.14 8.16
CA ARG A 17 -0.85 16.09 7.53
C ARG A 17 -0.68 16.74 6.16
N GLU A 18 0.05 16.06 5.27
CA GLU A 18 -0.12 16.30 3.83
C GLU A 18 -1.62 16.30 3.60
N GLU A 19 -2.14 17.42 3.08
CA GLU A 19 -3.53 17.57 2.69
C GLU A 19 -3.88 16.35 1.83
N SER A 20 -4.52 15.37 2.45
CA SER A 20 -4.61 14.05 1.84
C SER A 20 -5.51 14.21 0.63
N LYS A 21 -4.90 14.19 -0.56
CA LYS A 21 -5.59 14.18 -1.86
C LYS A 21 -6.73 13.15 -1.90
N TRP A 22 -6.58 12.09 -1.11
CA TRP A 22 -7.49 10.98 -0.96
C TRP A 22 -8.47 11.18 0.19
N GLN A 23 -9.75 10.95 -0.09
CA GLN A 23 -10.86 11.07 0.86
C GLN A 23 -10.91 9.89 1.83
N THR A 24 -10.32 8.75 1.45
CA THR A 24 -10.35 7.50 2.21
C THR A 24 -8.96 6.90 2.36
N LYS A 25 -8.75 6.16 3.47
CA LYS A 25 -7.52 5.38 3.68
C LYS A 25 -7.28 4.36 2.56
N LEU A 26 -8.36 3.86 1.94
CA LEU A 26 -8.27 2.94 0.82
C LEU A 26 -7.67 3.62 -0.41
N GLY A 27 -8.11 4.83 -0.73
CA GLY A 27 -7.54 5.64 -1.82
C GLY A 27 -6.05 5.88 -1.62
N SER A 28 -5.64 6.28 -0.41
CA SER A 28 -4.22 6.46 -0.07
C SER A 28 -3.41 5.17 -0.25
N ALA A 29 -3.91 4.04 0.24
CA ALA A 29 -3.20 2.76 0.12
C ALA A 29 -3.10 2.27 -1.32
N LEU A 30 -4.15 2.43 -2.12
CA LEU A 30 -4.13 2.12 -3.54
C LEU A 30 -3.12 2.99 -4.30
N ALA A 31 -3.03 4.28 -3.97
CA ALA A 31 -2.09 5.20 -4.58
C ALA A 31 -0.62 4.85 -4.32
N VAL A 32 -0.31 4.23 -3.18
CA VAL A 32 1.06 3.75 -2.88
C VAL A 32 1.52 2.68 -3.87
N VAL A 33 0.60 1.85 -4.37
CA VAL A 33 0.92 0.73 -5.26
C VAL A 33 0.71 1.08 -6.74
N LEU A 34 -0.46 1.66 -7.07
CA LEU A 34 -0.87 1.95 -8.44
C LEU A 34 -0.52 3.38 -8.89
N GLY A 35 -0.11 4.24 -7.97
CA GLY A 35 0.05 5.66 -8.22
C GLY A 35 -1.28 6.41 -8.29
N ASP A 36 -1.19 7.67 -8.68
CA ASP A 36 -2.33 8.56 -8.88
C ASP A 36 -2.97 8.34 -10.26
N VAL A 37 -3.73 7.25 -10.37
CA VAL A 37 -4.39 6.85 -11.62
C VAL A 37 -5.92 6.93 -11.51
N PRO A 38 -6.66 7.05 -12.64
CA PRO A 38 -8.11 7.24 -12.61
C PRO A 38 -8.87 6.18 -11.82
N VAL A 39 -8.44 4.91 -11.84
CA VAL A 39 -9.10 3.84 -11.08
C VAL A 39 -9.01 4.07 -9.56
N VAL A 40 -7.91 4.64 -9.06
CA VAL A 40 -7.75 4.96 -7.64
C VAL A 40 -8.67 6.11 -7.25
N GLN A 41 -8.74 7.16 -8.06
CA GLN A 41 -9.63 8.30 -7.85
C GLN A 41 -11.11 7.90 -7.85
N GLN A 42 -11.52 7.05 -8.79
CA GLN A 42 -12.88 6.53 -8.84
C GLN A 42 -13.20 5.65 -7.63
N THR A 43 -12.28 4.75 -7.25
CA THR A 43 -12.46 3.87 -6.08
C THR A 43 -12.60 4.67 -4.79
N ASP A 44 -11.75 5.68 -4.60
CA ASP A 44 -11.79 6.58 -3.44
C ASP A 44 -13.10 7.37 -3.38
N HIS A 45 -13.52 7.94 -4.52
CA HIS A 45 -14.76 8.69 -4.64
C HIS A 45 -15.99 7.83 -4.29
N PHE A 46 -16.13 6.66 -4.91
CA PHE A 46 -17.29 5.79 -4.65
C PHE A 46 -17.27 5.20 -3.24
N LYS A 47 -16.09 4.93 -2.67
CA LYS A 47 -15.97 4.54 -1.27
C LYS A 47 -16.48 5.63 -0.33
N ALA A 48 -16.10 6.89 -0.60
CA ALA A 48 -16.57 8.03 0.18
C ALA A 48 -18.09 8.24 0.04
N LYS A 49 -18.65 8.12 -1.18
CA LYS A 49 -20.09 8.19 -1.42
C LYS A 49 -20.86 7.07 -0.72
N LEU A 50 -20.35 5.84 -0.75
CA LEU A 50 -20.93 4.70 -0.02
C LEU A 50 -20.92 4.91 1.49
N LYS A 51 -19.88 5.54 2.04
CA LYS A 51 -19.83 5.86 3.47
C LYS A 51 -20.98 6.80 3.87
N LEU A 52 -21.34 7.75 2.99
CA LEU A 52 -22.45 8.69 3.21
C LEU A 52 -23.82 8.08 2.92
N ALA A 53 -23.92 7.18 1.93
CA ALA A 53 -25.17 6.52 1.55
C ALA A 53 -25.01 4.99 1.43
N PRO A 54 -24.91 4.25 2.56
CA PRO A 54 -24.56 2.83 2.54
C PRO A 54 -25.60 1.90 1.87
N ARG A 55 -26.86 2.34 1.80
CA ARG A 55 -27.97 1.57 1.21
C ARG A 55 -28.15 1.84 -0.28
N ASN A 56 -27.37 2.74 -0.87
CA ASN A 56 -27.48 3.07 -2.28
C ASN A 56 -26.84 1.96 -3.12
N LYS A 57 -27.69 1.17 -3.78
CA LYS A 57 -27.28 0.04 -4.62
C LYS A 57 -26.43 0.46 -5.82
N TRP A 58 -26.68 1.65 -6.39
CA TRP A 58 -25.93 2.15 -7.53
C TRP A 58 -24.48 2.48 -7.13
N PHE A 59 -24.29 3.24 -6.05
CA PHE A 59 -22.93 3.49 -5.54
C PHE A 59 -22.20 2.19 -5.17
N LYS A 60 -22.93 1.19 -4.69
CA LYS A 60 -22.32 -0.12 -4.39
C LYS A 60 -21.86 -0.82 -5.66
N ALA A 61 -22.70 -0.89 -6.69
CA ALA A 61 -22.36 -1.53 -7.95
C ALA A 61 -21.15 -0.84 -8.63
N GLU A 62 -21.12 0.48 -8.65
CA GLU A 62 -19.99 1.24 -9.21
C GLU A 62 -18.70 1.04 -8.40
N TYR A 63 -18.79 1.03 -7.07
CA TYR A 63 -17.65 0.72 -6.22
C TYR A 63 -17.14 -0.70 -6.46
N ASP A 64 -18.01 -1.71 -6.51
CA ASP A 64 -17.62 -3.09 -6.75
C ASP A 64 -16.94 -3.24 -8.13
N ALA A 65 -17.44 -2.54 -9.16
CA ALA A 65 -16.81 -2.51 -10.48
C ALA A 65 -15.43 -1.84 -10.45
N CYS A 66 -15.26 -0.75 -9.69
CA CYS A 66 -13.96 -0.11 -9.49
C CYS A 66 -12.99 -1.06 -8.75
N ILE A 67 -13.46 -1.78 -7.73
CA ILE A 67 -12.67 -2.76 -6.99
C ILE A 67 -12.23 -3.91 -7.90
N ALA A 68 -13.09 -4.39 -8.80
CA ALA A 68 -12.71 -5.43 -9.76
C ALA A 68 -11.56 -4.96 -10.67
N ARG A 69 -11.66 -3.74 -11.21
CA ARG A 69 -10.58 -3.15 -12.04
C ARG A 69 -9.29 -2.94 -11.23
N ALA A 70 -9.41 -2.33 -10.05
CA ALA A 70 -8.28 -2.10 -9.16
C ALA A 70 -7.60 -3.42 -8.74
N SER A 71 -8.37 -4.49 -8.55
CA SER A 71 -7.84 -5.82 -8.23
C SER A 71 -7.06 -6.40 -9.41
N CYS A 72 -7.56 -6.30 -10.64
CA CYS A 72 -6.82 -6.72 -11.83
C CYS A 72 -5.49 -5.96 -11.97
N ASP A 73 -5.52 -4.64 -11.80
CA ASP A 73 -4.31 -3.81 -11.86
C ASP A 73 -3.33 -4.14 -10.72
N LEU A 74 -3.81 -4.28 -9.49
CA LEU A 74 -2.99 -4.67 -8.35
C LEU A 74 -2.32 -6.03 -8.56
N SER A 75 -3.03 -7.03 -9.08
CA SER A 75 -2.45 -8.35 -9.36
C SER A 75 -1.32 -8.25 -10.38
N ARG A 76 -1.52 -7.47 -11.45
CA ARG A 76 -0.47 -7.23 -12.46
C ARG A 76 0.76 -6.53 -11.85
N HIS A 77 0.55 -5.49 -11.05
CA HIS A 77 1.64 -4.78 -10.37
C HIS A 77 2.35 -5.66 -9.33
N LEU A 78 1.62 -6.55 -8.64
CA LEU A 78 2.19 -7.53 -7.72
C LEU A 78 3.10 -8.52 -8.45
N ASP A 79 2.64 -9.07 -9.58
CA ASP A 79 3.43 -10.00 -10.38
C ASP A 79 4.69 -9.35 -10.94
N GLU A 80 4.60 -8.11 -11.41
CA GLU A 80 5.74 -7.33 -11.86
C GLU A 80 6.73 -7.04 -10.72
N ALA A 81 6.23 -6.59 -9.57
CA ALA A 81 7.07 -6.33 -8.41
C ALA A 81 7.77 -7.60 -7.91
N ARG A 82 7.09 -8.76 -7.90
CA ARG A 82 7.69 -10.06 -7.55
C ARG A 82 8.77 -10.47 -8.54
N LYS A 83 8.55 -10.28 -9.85
CA LYS A 83 9.57 -10.54 -10.88
C LYS A 83 10.80 -9.67 -10.69
N ASN A 84 10.61 -8.37 -10.47
CA ASN A 84 11.71 -7.43 -10.25
C ASN A 84 12.47 -7.76 -8.96
N PHE A 85 11.77 -8.11 -7.89
CA PHE A 85 12.40 -8.54 -6.64
C PHE A 85 13.21 -9.82 -6.84
N ALA A 86 12.70 -10.81 -7.57
CA ALA A 86 13.44 -12.03 -7.88
C ALA A 86 14.67 -11.78 -8.77
N VAL A 87 14.64 -10.77 -9.65
CA VAL A 87 15.82 -10.33 -10.42
C VAL A 87 16.87 -9.72 -9.49
N TRP A 88 16.44 -8.82 -8.59
CA TRP A 88 17.32 -8.26 -7.57
C TRP A 88 17.94 -9.34 -6.68
N GLU A 89 17.16 -10.32 -6.20
CA GLU A 89 17.67 -11.43 -5.38
C GLU A 89 18.74 -12.23 -6.12
N LYS A 90 18.54 -12.52 -7.41
CA LYS A 90 19.55 -13.20 -8.25
C LYS A 90 20.83 -12.39 -8.36
N GLN A 91 20.73 -11.09 -8.61
CA GLN A 91 21.90 -10.20 -8.68
C GLN A 91 22.62 -10.12 -7.34
N PHE A 92 21.88 -10.03 -6.23
CA PHE A 92 22.43 -10.04 -4.89
C PHE A 92 23.23 -11.32 -4.63
N ILE A 93 22.69 -12.49 -4.97
CA ILE A 93 23.37 -13.78 -4.79
C ILE A 93 24.65 -13.84 -5.63
N VAL A 94 24.61 -13.39 -6.88
CA VAL A 94 25.80 -13.37 -7.76
C VAL A 94 26.90 -12.46 -7.20
N ASN A 95 26.52 -11.31 -6.61
CA ASN A 95 27.47 -10.33 -6.12
C ASN A 95 28.02 -10.63 -4.72
N ILE A 96 27.15 -11.09 -3.81
CA ILE A 96 27.48 -11.27 -2.38
C ILE A 96 27.77 -12.74 -2.03
N GLY A 97 27.31 -13.70 -2.85
CA GLY A 97 27.56 -15.13 -2.64
C GLY A 97 26.68 -15.78 -1.58
N ARG A 98 25.60 -15.12 -1.14
CA ARG A 98 24.60 -15.69 -0.20
C ARG A 98 23.20 -15.18 -0.49
N LEU A 99 22.20 -15.85 0.09
CA LEU A 99 20.82 -15.37 0.09
C LEU A 99 20.71 -14.05 0.88
N PRO A 100 19.87 -13.10 0.42
CA PRO A 100 19.60 -11.87 1.15
C PRO A 100 18.84 -12.15 2.44
N ILE A 101 19.16 -11.38 3.49
CA ILE A 101 18.40 -11.33 4.74
C ILE A 101 17.65 -10.00 4.83
N LEU A 102 16.77 -9.87 5.82
CA LEU A 102 15.94 -8.67 5.99
C LEU A 102 16.74 -7.37 6.07
N SER A 103 17.93 -7.40 6.66
CA SER A 103 18.78 -6.21 6.73
C SER A 103 19.27 -5.78 5.35
N ASP A 104 19.63 -6.72 4.47
CA ASP A 104 20.10 -6.37 3.11
C ASP A 104 19.00 -5.73 2.29
N VAL A 105 17.79 -6.30 2.37
CA VAL A 105 16.60 -5.73 1.71
C VAL A 105 16.28 -4.35 2.25
N SER A 106 16.50 -4.11 3.55
CA SER A 106 16.24 -2.81 4.18
C SER A 106 17.31 -1.77 3.86
N SER A 107 18.55 -2.20 3.64
CA SER A 107 19.68 -1.34 3.31
C SER A 107 19.74 -0.95 1.83
N ASP A 108 19.17 -1.78 0.95
CA ASP A 108 19.03 -1.49 -0.47
C ASP A 108 17.69 -0.77 -0.73
N GLN A 109 17.78 0.45 -1.28
CA GLN A 109 16.59 1.28 -1.52
C GLN A 109 15.62 0.63 -2.53
N GLU A 110 16.14 0.04 -3.60
CA GLU A 110 15.32 -0.59 -4.65
C GLU A 110 14.61 -1.83 -4.08
N ALA A 111 15.35 -2.68 -3.36
CA ALA A 111 14.79 -3.88 -2.74
C ALA A 111 13.73 -3.54 -1.69
N SER A 112 14.00 -2.52 -0.86
CA SER A 112 13.08 -2.02 0.17
C SER A 112 11.78 -1.51 -0.44
N GLU A 113 11.86 -0.74 -1.52
CA GLU A 113 10.68 -0.23 -2.23
C GLU A 113 9.87 -1.34 -2.89
N LEU A 114 10.52 -2.28 -3.58
CA LEU A 114 9.87 -3.45 -4.17
C LEU A 114 9.16 -4.29 -3.11
N GLN A 115 9.83 -4.57 -1.99
CA GLN A 115 9.24 -5.34 -0.89
C GLN A 115 8.03 -4.62 -0.27
N LYS A 116 8.11 -3.29 -0.10
CA LYS A 116 6.97 -2.48 0.37
C LYS A 116 5.80 -2.59 -0.60
N ARG A 117 6.02 -2.39 -1.90
CA ARG A 117 4.98 -2.50 -2.93
C ARG A 117 4.32 -3.88 -2.93
N ILE A 118 5.10 -4.96 -2.86
CA ILE A 118 4.59 -6.33 -2.76
C ILE A 118 3.67 -6.46 -1.54
N ARG A 119 4.13 -6.07 -0.35
CA ARG A 119 3.34 -6.20 0.89
C ARG A 119 2.03 -5.40 0.83
N TYR A 120 2.07 -4.18 0.32
CA TYR A 120 0.87 -3.35 0.17
C TYR A 120 -0.11 -3.95 -0.84
N ALA A 121 0.37 -4.41 -1.99
CA ALA A 121 -0.47 -5.05 -3.00
C ALA A 121 -1.14 -6.32 -2.47
N GLU A 122 -0.39 -7.19 -1.78
CA GLU A 122 -0.94 -8.40 -1.17
C GLU A 122 -1.99 -8.07 -0.10
N HIS A 123 -1.73 -7.07 0.74
CA HIS A 123 -2.67 -6.63 1.75
C HIS A 123 -3.99 -6.13 1.14
N LEU A 124 -3.91 -5.30 0.10
CA LEU A 124 -5.07 -4.76 -0.61
C LEU A 124 -5.89 -5.84 -1.31
N LEU A 125 -5.22 -6.76 -2.02
CA LEU A 125 -5.89 -7.86 -2.72
C LEU A 125 -6.62 -8.80 -1.74
N ARG A 126 -5.99 -9.12 -0.59
CA ARG A 126 -6.67 -9.87 0.49
C ARG A 126 -7.87 -9.12 1.05
N HIS A 127 -7.73 -7.81 1.26
CA HIS A 127 -8.84 -6.97 1.71
C HIS A 127 -10.00 -6.94 0.71
N PHE A 128 -9.74 -7.13 -0.58
CA PHE A 128 -10.75 -7.27 -1.63
C PHE A 128 -11.30 -8.69 -1.79
N GLY A 129 -10.79 -9.66 -1.02
CA GLY A 129 -11.22 -11.07 -1.09
C GLY A 129 -10.61 -11.85 -2.26
N VAL A 130 -9.52 -11.36 -2.86
CA VAL A 130 -8.79 -12.08 -3.91
C VAL A 130 -7.89 -13.13 -3.26
N ASP A 131 -8.02 -14.38 -3.72
CA ASP A 131 -7.17 -15.49 -3.30
C ASP A 131 -5.83 -15.44 -4.04
N LEU A 132 -4.75 -15.18 -3.30
CA LEU A 132 -3.40 -15.00 -3.83
C LEU A 132 -2.61 -16.31 -3.96
N TYR A 133 -3.16 -17.43 -3.49
CA TYR A 133 -2.47 -18.73 -3.41
C TYR A 133 -3.06 -19.78 -4.36
N LYS A 134 -3.90 -19.37 -5.31
CA LYS A 134 -4.54 -20.22 -6.33
C LYS A 134 -3.89 -20.20 -7.72
N GLN A 135 -2.67 -19.68 -7.83
CA GLN A 135 -1.91 -19.72 -9.10
C GLN A 135 -1.01 -20.95 -9.17
#